data_AF-A0A7C0YP47-F1
#
_entry.id   AF-A0A7C0YP47-F1
#
_cell.length_a   1.000
_cell.length_b   1.000
_cell.length_c   1.000
_cell.angle_alpha   90.00
_cell.angle_beta   90.00
_cell.angle_gamma   90.00
#
_symmetry.space_group_name_H-M   'P 1'
#
loop_
_entity.id
_entity.type
_entity.pdbx_description
1 polymer ?
#
loop_
_entity_poly.entity_id
_entity_poly.type
_entity_poly.pdbx_seq_one_letter_code
_entity_poly.pdbx_strand_id
1 'polypeptide(L)'
;MPKVWIEKLLGEPELYLLRIDDEQIRYFEATWGIPEGITYNAYLMKTDNAVILFDAWKKDYTEEFLETLSSIVDPKEITHIVVHHMEPDHSGALPKVLEANGYKAKIIGTIFAKRLLEAFFGIKENVHAIEDGEELRIGNRTFKFITVPWLHWPDTMIT
;
A
#
# COMPACT_ATOMS: atom_id res chain seq x y z
N MET A 1 -10.08 -20.18 3.77
CA MET A 1 -9.01 -19.22 3.53
C MET A 1 -9.43 -18.37 2.34
N PRO A 2 -9.26 -17.04 2.40
CA PRO A 2 -9.62 -16.16 1.30
C PRO A 2 -8.83 -16.52 0.05
N LYS A 3 -9.36 -16.20 -1.12
CA LYS A 3 -8.64 -16.44 -2.37
C LYS A 3 -7.59 -15.35 -2.57
N VAL A 4 -6.35 -15.76 -2.82
CA VAL A 4 -5.22 -14.86 -3.06
C VAL A 4 -4.76 -14.99 -4.51
N TRP A 5 -4.38 -13.85 -5.10
CA TRP A 5 -3.91 -13.76 -6.47
C TRP A 5 -2.60 -12.97 -6.53
N ILE A 6 -1.68 -13.49 -7.34
CA ILE A 6 -0.46 -12.79 -7.75
C ILE A 6 -0.44 -12.79 -9.27
N GLU A 7 -0.42 -11.60 -9.87
CA GLU A 7 -0.38 -11.46 -11.32
C GLU A 7 0.69 -10.45 -11.73
N LYS A 8 1.59 -10.85 -12.65
CA LYS A 8 2.55 -9.92 -13.26
C LYS A 8 1.84 -9.16 -14.39
N LEU A 9 1.46 -7.92 -14.10
CA LEU A 9 0.75 -7.03 -15.02
C LEU A 9 1.66 -6.44 -16.10
N LEU A 10 2.92 -6.12 -15.75
CA LEU A 10 3.89 -5.52 -16.68
C LEU A 10 5.24 -6.24 -16.60
N GLY A 11 5.93 -6.29 -17.75
CA GLY A 11 7.28 -6.83 -17.89
C GLY A 11 8.38 -5.83 -17.51
N GLU A 12 8.27 -4.58 -17.95
CA GLU A 12 9.27 -3.52 -17.71
C GLU A 12 8.61 -2.13 -17.51
N PRO A 13 8.66 -1.54 -16.30
CA PRO A 13 9.14 -2.16 -15.06
C PRO A 13 8.26 -3.37 -14.70
N GLU A 14 8.79 -4.30 -13.91
CA GLU A 14 7.95 -5.39 -13.43
C GLU A 14 6.90 -4.82 -12.47
N LEU A 15 5.63 -5.06 -12.75
CA LEU A 15 4.52 -4.66 -11.88
C LEU A 15 3.69 -5.89 -11.55
N TYR A 16 3.49 -6.13 -10.26
CA TYR A 16 2.70 -7.23 -9.75
C TYR A 16 1.45 -6.69 -9.06
N LEU A 17 0.30 -7.30 -9.34
CA LEU A 17 -0.91 -7.20 -8.52
C LEU A 17 -0.82 -8.24 -7.40
N LEU A 18 -1.05 -7.81 -6.17
CA LEU A 18 -1.31 -8.65 -5.00
C LEU A 18 -2.75 -8.40 -4.59
N ARG A 19 -3.63 -9.37 -4.84
CA ARG A 19 -5.06 -9.26 -4.55
C ARG A 19 -5.53 -10.35 -3.59
N ILE A 20 -6.37 -9.97 -2.64
CA ILE A 20 -7.15 -10.90 -1.83
C ILE A 20 -8.65 -10.65 -2.01
N ASP A 21 -9.42 -11.73 -2.15
CA ASP A 21 -10.88 -11.69 -2.23
C ASP A 21 -11.46 -11.86 -0.81
N ASP A 22 -11.97 -10.77 -0.22
CA ASP A 22 -12.69 -10.80 1.04
C ASP A 22 -14.16 -11.15 0.80
N GLU A 23 -14.45 -12.45 0.84
CA GLU A 23 -15.81 -13.00 0.82
C GLU A 23 -16.39 -13.17 2.25
N GLN A 24 -15.62 -12.80 3.29
CA GLN A 24 -16.03 -12.93 4.69
C GLN A 24 -16.75 -11.67 5.19
N ILE A 25 -16.35 -10.50 4.70
CA ILE A 25 -17.01 -9.24 5.02
C ILE A 25 -18.48 -9.28 4.61
N ARG A 26 -19.32 -8.72 5.47
CA ARG A 26 -20.78 -8.62 5.26
C ARG A 26 -21.24 -7.18 5.17
N TYR A 27 -20.59 -6.31 5.95
CA TYR A 27 -20.91 -4.89 6.02
C TYR A 27 -19.63 -4.07 5.86
N PHE A 28 -19.44 -3.46 4.69
CA PHE A 28 -18.34 -2.53 4.44
C PHE A 28 -18.53 -1.26 5.28
N GLU A 29 -17.45 -0.74 5.85
CA GLU A 29 -17.49 0.32 6.88
C GLU A 29 -18.49 0.02 8.02
N ALA A 30 -18.66 -1.27 8.35
CA ALA A 30 -19.62 -1.78 9.32
C ALA A 30 -21.11 -1.41 9.04
N THR A 31 -21.42 -0.93 7.83
CA THR A 31 -22.76 -0.39 7.49
C THR A 31 -23.30 -0.95 6.19
N TRP A 32 -22.53 -0.92 5.11
CA TRP A 32 -23.01 -1.21 3.76
C TRP A 32 -23.02 -2.72 3.49
N GLY A 33 -24.21 -3.30 3.34
CA GLY A 33 -24.35 -4.72 3.01
C GLY A 33 -23.74 -5.03 1.64
N ILE A 34 -22.71 -5.88 1.61
CA ILE A 34 -21.99 -6.30 0.40
C ILE A 34 -21.94 -7.83 0.30
N PRO A 35 -23.06 -8.50 -0.02
CA PRO A 35 -23.09 -9.97 -0.16
C PRO A 35 -22.12 -10.50 -1.23
N GLU A 36 -21.72 -9.66 -2.18
CA GLU A 36 -20.72 -9.95 -3.22
C GLU A 36 -19.27 -9.90 -2.73
N GLY A 37 -19.01 -9.40 -1.52
CA GLY A 37 -17.67 -9.21 -0.98
C GLY A 37 -16.93 -8.00 -1.57
N ILE A 38 -15.63 -7.90 -1.28
CA ILE A 38 -14.75 -6.85 -1.81
C ILE A 38 -13.33 -7.41 -1.98
N THR A 39 -12.49 -6.73 -2.75
CA THR A 39 -11.09 -7.12 -2.94
C THR A 39 -10.17 -6.06 -2.37
N TYR A 40 -9.09 -6.46 -1.71
CA TYR A 40 -8.01 -5.55 -1.34
C TYR A 40 -6.84 -5.78 -2.28
N ASN A 41 -6.46 -4.72 -3.00
CA ASN A 41 -5.43 -4.76 -4.02
C ASN A 41 -4.26 -3.90 -3.57
N ALA A 42 -3.08 -4.51 -3.55
CA ALA A 42 -1.80 -3.82 -3.41
C ALA A 42 -0.96 -4.12 -4.65
N TYR A 43 0.08 -3.32 -4.88
CA TYR A 43 0.96 -3.51 -6.03
C TYR A 43 2.41 -3.51 -5.62
N LEU A 44 3.22 -4.30 -6.30
CA LEU A 44 4.66 -4.30 -6.12
C LEU A 44 5.33 -3.99 -7.46
N MET A 45 6.11 -2.93 -7.52
CA MET A 45 6.93 -2.59 -8.68
C MET A 45 8.40 -2.84 -8.39
N LYS A 46 9.07 -3.55 -9.30
CA LYS A 46 10.51 -3.70 -9.31
C LYS A 46 11.12 -2.90 -10.45
N THR A 47 12.03 -2.01 -10.10
CA THR A 47 12.86 -1.23 -11.01
C THR A 47 14.33 -1.59 -10.78
N ASP A 48 15.26 -1.13 -11.63
CA ASP A 48 16.68 -1.51 -11.55
C ASP A 48 17.27 -1.42 -10.13
N ASN A 49 17.00 -0.32 -9.41
CA ASN A 49 17.61 -0.03 -8.11
C ASN A 49 16.57 0.28 -7.01
N ALA A 50 15.29 -0.01 -7.24
CA ALA A 50 14.25 0.22 -6.24
C ALA A 50 13.11 -0.80 -6.34
N VAL A 51 12.63 -1.22 -5.18
CA VAL A 51 11.41 -2.02 -5.01
C VAL A 51 10.39 -1.16 -4.29
N ILE A 52 9.24 -0.96 -4.92
CA ILE A 52 8.21 -0.03 -4.47
C ILE A 52 6.94 -0.83 -4.20
N LEU A 53 6.47 -0.77 -2.96
CA LEU A 53 5.14 -1.29 -2.59
C LEU A 53 4.13 -0.15 -2.67
N PHE A 54 2.96 -0.40 -3.23
CA PHE A 54 1.84 0.52 -3.28
C PHE A 54 0.69 -0.08 -2.47
N ASP A 55 0.36 0.60 -1.37
CA ASP A 55 -0.63 0.19 -0.38
C ASP A 55 -0.40 -1.22 0.19
N ALA A 56 -1.32 -1.68 1.03
CA ALA A 56 -1.30 -3.00 1.65
C ALA A 56 -2.74 -3.55 1.73
N TRP A 57 -2.93 -4.63 2.49
CA TRP A 57 -4.25 -5.19 2.75
C TRP A 57 -4.78 -4.83 4.14
N LYS A 58 -6.06 -5.13 4.34
CA LYS A 58 -6.73 -5.06 5.63
C LYS A 58 -6.00 -5.86 6.68
N LYS A 59 -6.00 -5.35 7.93
CA LYS A 59 -5.29 -5.94 9.08
C LYS A 59 -5.57 -7.43 9.28
N ASP A 60 -6.81 -7.87 9.05
CA ASP A 60 -7.22 -9.26 9.25
C ASP A 60 -6.48 -10.24 8.32
N TYR A 61 -5.92 -9.73 7.21
CA TYR A 61 -5.21 -10.51 6.18
C TYR A 61 -3.70 -10.24 6.17
N THR A 62 -3.15 -9.80 7.31
CA THR A 62 -1.74 -9.42 7.40
C THR A 62 -0.80 -10.60 7.17
N GLU A 63 -1.15 -11.79 7.67
CA GLU A 63 -0.34 -13.00 7.49
C GLU A 63 -0.32 -13.41 6.02
N GLU A 64 -1.49 -13.49 5.39
CA GLU A 64 -1.61 -13.78 3.95
C GLU A 64 -0.89 -12.74 3.11
N PHE A 65 -0.96 -11.45 3.48
CA PHE A 65 -0.25 -10.40 2.76
C PHE A 65 1.26 -10.57 2.83
N LEU A 66 1.82 -10.85 4.02
CA LEU A 66 3.26 -11.06 4.18
C LEU A 66 3.75 -12.31 3.47
N GLU A 67 2.99 -13.41 3.51
CA GLU A 67 3.32 -14.63 2.76
C GLU A 67 3.31 -14.37 1.25
N THR A 68 2.28 -13.69 0.76
CA THR A 68 2.13 -13.30 -0.66
C THR A 68 3.29 -12.40 -1.09
N LEU A 69 3.59 -11.36 -0.33
CA LEU A 69 4.67 -10.43 -0.60
C LEU A 69 6.03 -11.14 -0.60
N SER A 70 6.28 -11.98 0.41
CA SER A 70 7.55 -12.73 0.56
C SER A 70 7.77 -13.77 -0.53
N SER A 71 6.71 -14.23 -1.19
CA SER A 71 6.83 -15.13 -2.35
C SER A 71 7.36 -14.42 -3.61
N ILE A 72 7.28 -13.08 -3.66
CA ILE A 72 7.68 -12.26 -4.80
C ILE A 72 8.99 -11.52 -4.50
N VAL A 73 9.18 -11.05 -3.26
CA VAL A 73 10.35 -10.25 -2.86
C VAL A 73 10.64 -10.43 -1.37
N ASP A 74 11.92 -10.40 -0.95
CA ASP A 74 12.23 -10.27 0.48
C ASP A 74 11.67 -8.90 0.95
N PRO A 75 10.83 -8.82 1.99
CA PRO A 75 10.33 -7.54 2.49
C PRO A 75 11.44 -6.55 2.86
N LYS A 76 12.64 -7.05 3.20
CA LYS A 76 13.82 -6.22 3.37
C LYS A 76 14.27 -5.59 2.07
N GLU A 77 13.98 -6.05 0.87
CA GLU A 77 14.43 -5.36 -0.35
C GLU A 77 13.56 -4.15 -0.70
N ILE A 78 12.40 -3.99 -0.07
CA ILE A 78 11.50 -2.85 -0.28
C ILE A 78 12.20 -1.55 0.14
N THR A 79 12.35 -0.64 -0.82
CA THR A 79 12.99 0.65 -0.63
C THR A 79 11.98 1.78 -0.43
N HIS A 80 10.78 1.64 -1.01
CA HIS A 80 9.72 2.65 -0.92
C HIS A 80 8.37 2.00 -0.67
N ILE A 81 7.53 2.68 0.10
CA ILE A 81 6.13 2.33 0.29
C ILE A 81 5.29 3.57 -0.01
N VAL A 82 4.50 3.52 -1.07
CA VAL A 82 3.53 4.57 -1.40
C VAL A 82 2.21 4.22 -0.72
N VAL A 83 1.69 5.14 0.07
CA VAL A 83 0.37 5.02 0.71
C VAL A 83 -0.54 6.07 0.12
N HIS A 84 -1.41 5.64 -0.80
CA HIS A 84 -2.36 6.54 -1.47
C HIS A 84 -3.46 7.01 -0.55
N HIS A 85 -3.85 6.13 0.38
CA HIS A 85 -4.93 6.36 1.32
C HIS A 85 -4.74 5.50 2.58
N MET A 86 -4.95 6.11 3.75
CA MET A 86 -4.64 5.54 5.05
C MET A 86 -5.74 4.69 5.68
N GLU A 87 -6.93 4.56 5.07
CA GLU A 87 -7.97 3.73 5.68
C GLU A 87 -7.47 2.28 5.91
N PRO A 88 -7.78 1.65 7.07
CA PRO A 88 -7.14 0.39 7.45
C PRO A 88 -7.45 -0.83 6.57
N ASP A 89 -8.36 -0.74 5.61
CA ASP A 89 -8.56 -1.74 4.58
C ASP A 89 -7.44 -1.74 3.52
N HIS A 90 -6.74 -0.63 3.37
CA HIS A 90 -5.52 -0.48 2.54
C HIS A 90 -4.23 -0.40 3.37
N SER A 91 -4.30 0.03 4.62
CA SER A 91 -3.11 0.28 5.44
C SER A 91 -2.91 -0.70 6.60
N GLY A 92 -3.88 -1.58 6.86
CA GLY A 92 -3.92 -2.39 8.08
C GLY A 92 -2.74 -3.35 8.27
N ALA A 93 -2.19 -3.88 7.18
CA ALA A 93 -1.02 -4.76 7.20
C ALA A 93 0.33 -4.00 7.21
N LEU A 94 0.32 -2.68 6.96
CA LEU A 94 1.53 -1.86 6.83
C LEU A 94 2.48 -1.95 8.05
N PRO A 95 2.02 -1.97 9.32
CA PRO A 95 2.92 -2.08 10.46
C PRO A 95 3.79 -3.34 10.43
N LYS A 96 3.22 -4.47 10.01
CA LYS A 96 3.93 -5.74 9.93
C LYS A 96 4.86 -5.83 8.72
N VAL A 97 4.50 -5.18 7.62
CA VAL A 97 5.40 -4.99 6.47
C VAL A 97 6.63 -4.19 6.89
N LEU A 98 6.45 -3.10 7.64
CA LEU A 98 7.55 -2.26 8.12
C LEU A 98 8.44 -2.97 9.13
N GLU A 99 7.85 -3.76 10.03
CA GLU A 99 8.60 -4.64 10.95
C GLU A 99 9.48 -5.63 10.18
N ALA A 100 8.92 -6.32 9.17
CA ALA A 100 9.67 -7.25 8.32
C ALA A 100 10.75 -6.55 7.48
N ASN A 101 10.46 -5.34 7.00
CA ASN A 101 11.40 -4.50 6.25
C ASN A 101 12.55 -3.98 7.13
N GLY A 102 12.38 -3.91 8.45
CA GLY A 102 13.31 -3.28 9.38
C GLY A 102 13.23 -1.76 9.37
N TYR A 103 12.05 -1.20 9.05
CA TYR A 103 11.75 0.24 9.06
C TYR A 103 12.66 1.11 8.18
N LYS A 104 13.24 0.54 7.12
CA LYS A 104 14.18 1.27 6.24
C LYS A 104 13.55 1.88 5.00
N ALA A 105 12.37 1.40 4.59
CA ALA A 105 11.68 1.92 3.42
C ALA A 105 11.27 3.39 3.64
N LYS A 106 11.41 4.21 2.61
CA LYS A 106 10.85 5.56 2.58
C LYS A 106 9.35 5.46 2.31
N ILE A 107 8.54 5.94 3.24
CA ILE A 107 7.08 6.00 3.10
C ILE A 107 6.73 7.32 2.38
N ILE A 108 5.89 7.26 1.37
CA ILE A 108 5.43 8.41 0.60
C ILE A 108 3.91 8.49 0.71
N GLY A 109 3.41 9.66 1.11
CA GLY A 109 1.97 9.92 1.23
C GLY A 109 1.72 11.42 1.31
N THR A 110 0.45 11.83 1.43
CA THR A 110 0.12 13.24 1.65
C THR A 110 0.51 13.71 3.06
N ILE A 111 0.48 15.02 3.30
CA ILE A 111 0.66 15.58 4.64
C ILE A 111 -0.38 15.07 5.65
N PHE A 112 -1.60 14.78 5.19
CA PHE A 112 -2.64 14.21 6.03
C PHE A 112 -2.42 12.71 6.27
N ALA A 113 -1.96 11.95 5.26
CA ALA A 113 -1.56 10.56 5.43
C ALA A 113 -0.44 10.43 6.47
N LYS A 114 0.55 11.33 6.47
CA LYS A 114 1.61 11.38 7.50
C LYS A 114 1.04 11.52 8.92
N ARG A 115 0.02 12.37 9.12
CA ARG A 115 -0.65 12.53 10.41
C ARG A 115 -1.42 11.27 10.82
N LEU A 116 -2.09 10.61 9.87
CA LEU A 116 -2.83 9.38 10.10
C LEU A 116 -1.89 8.19 10.39
N LEU A 117 -0.74 8.09 9.72
CA LEU A 117 0.32 7.12 10.04
C LEU A 117 0.77 7.23 11.50
N GLU A 118 1.01 8.45 11.97
CA GLU A 118 1.36 8.71 13.36
C GLU A 118 0.21 8.35 14.31
N ALA A 119 -1.01 8.76 13.99
CA ALA A 119 -2.17 8.55 14.85
C ALA A 119 -2.60 7.07 14.96
N PHE A 120 -2.61 6.33 13.85
CA PHE A 120 -3.04 4.93 13.83
C PHE A 120 -1.95 3.96 14.26
N PHE A 121 -0.71 4.22 13.85
CA PHE A 121 0.37 3.23 13.94
C PHE A 121 1.62 3.75 14.67
N GLY A 122 1.66 5.01 15.08
CA GLY A 122 2.83 5.60 15.75
C GLY A 122 4.04 5.80 14.84
N ILE A 123 3.87 5.71 13.51
CA ILE A 123 4.94 5.82 12.52
C ILE A 123 5.21 7.30 12.23
N LYS A 124 6.42 7.77 12.52
CA LYS A 124 6.83 9.18 12.32
C LYS A 124 8.05 9.34 11.42
N GLU A 125 8.93 8.34 11.44
CA GLU A 125 10.21 8.33 10.74
C GLU A 125 10.05 7.87 9.30
N ASN A 126 10.99 8.29 8.44
CA ASN A 126 11.05 7.92 7.02
C ASN A 126 9.78 8.25 6.20
N VAL A 127 8.94 9.18 6.66
CA VAL A 127 7.74 9.63 5.94
C VAL A 127 8.00 10.93 5.17
N HIS A 128 7.89 10.85 3.85
CA HIS A 128 7.89 11.97 2.91
C HIS A 128 6.46 12.38 2.61
N ALA A 129 6.09 13.57 3.06
CA ALA A 129 4.81 14.18 2.72
C ALA A 129 4.96 14.90 1.38
N ILE A 130 4.19 14.49 0.37
CA ILE A 130 4.23 15.12 -0.95
C ILE A 130 3.47 16.45 -1.00
N GLU A 131 3.87 17.31 -1.94
CA GLU A 131 3.07 18.43 -2.45
C GLU A 131 2.23 18.00 -3.67
N ASP A 132 1.15 18.71 -3.95
CA ASP A 132 0.31 18.41 -5.11
C ASP A 132 1.07 18.63 -6.43
N GLY A 133 1.10 17.61 -7.28
CA GLY A 133 1.85 17.64 -8.53
C GLY A 133 3.34 17.32 -8.40
N GLU A 134 3.83 17.01 -7.20
CA GLU A 134 5.24 16.70 -6.96
C GLU A 134 5.70 15.49 -7.80
N GLU A 135 6.86 15.63 -8.43
CA GLU A 135 7.51 14.55 -9.17
C GLU A 135 8.72 14.03 -8.39
N LEU A 136 8.76 12.72 -8.13
CA LEU A 136 9.90 12.05 -7.52
C LEU A 136 10.51 11.04 -8.47
N ARG A 137 11.82 11.11 -8.62
CA ARG A 137 12.59 10.08 -9.30
C ARG A 137 12.89 8.95 -8.33
N ILE A 138 12.33 7.76 -8.58
CA ILE A 138 12.54 6.55 -7.79
C ILE A 138 13.12 5.48 -8.72
N GLY A 139 14.37 5.06 -8.44
CA GLY A 139 15.13 4.21 -9.35
C GLY A 139 15.35 4.90 -10.71
N ASN A 140 14.88 4.26 -11.78
CA ASN A 140 14.97 4.77 -13.16
C ASN A 140 13.65 5.38 -13.67
N ARG A 141 12.63 5.56 -12.81
CA ARG A 141 11.33 6.12 -13.16
C ARG A 141 11.06 7.43 -12.43
N THR A 142 10.21 8.26 -13.04
CA THR A 142 9.65 9.46 -12.41
C THR A 142 8.18 9.19 -12.12
N PHE A 143 7.79 9.33 -10.86
CA PHE A 143 6.42 9.22 -10.39
C PHE A 143 5.89 10.62 -10.13
N LYS A 144 4.64 10.88 -10.50
CA LYS A 144 3.97 12.16 -10.26
C LYS A 144 2.81 11.93 -9.30
N PHE A 145 2.87 12.55 -8.13
CA PHE A 145 1.84 12.41 -7.11
C PHE A 145 0.82 13.55 -7.26
N ILE A 146 -0.45 13.20 -7.42
CA ILE A 146 -1.55 14.15 -7.52
C ILE A 146 -2.46 13.96 -6.32
N THR A 147 -2.67 15.01 -5.53
CA THR A 147 -3.64 14.96 -4.44
C THR A 147 -5.05 14.97 -5.02
N VAL A 148 -5.92 14.10 -4.48
CA VAL A 148 -7.33 14.03 -4.85
C VAL A 148 -8.18 13.99 -3.57
N PRO A 149 -8.11 15.03 -2.73
CA PRO A 149 -8.68 15.00 -1.39
C PRO A 149 -10.20 14.83 -1.43
N TRP A 150 -10.73 14.24 -0.35
CA TRP A 150 -12.16 13.94 -0.17
C TRP A 150 -12.69 12.87 -1.13
N LEU A 151 -11.82 11.94 -1.56
CA LEU A 151 -12.19 10.72 -2.29
C LEU A 151 -11.76 9.45 -1.53
N HIS A 152 -12.22 9.20 -0.31
CA HIS A 152 -13.23 9.95 0.44
C HIS A 152 -12.67 10.70 1.66
N TRP A 153 -11.38 10.55 1.95
CA TRP A 153 -10.69 11.22 3.07
C TRP A 153 -9.79 12.36 2.58
N PRO A 154 -9.37 13.29 3.46
CA PRO A 154 -8.51 14.41 3.06
C PRO A 154 -7.08 13.99 2.68
N ASP A 155 -6.70 12.73 2.88
CA ASP A 155 -5.36 12.23 2.62
C ASP A 155 -5.17 11.60 1.23
N THR A 156 -6.26 11.43 0.48
CA THR A 156 -6.29 10.64 -0.74
C THR A 156 -5.46 11.28 -1.86
N MET A 157 -4.64 10.47 -2.51
CA MET A 157 -3.80 10.84 -3.67
C MET A 157 -3.73 9.71 -4.70
N ILE A 158 -3.22 10.02 -5.89
CA ILE A 158 -2.91 9.05 -6.95
C ILE A 158 -1.49 9.28 -7.49
N THR A 159 -0.91 8.28 -8.16
CA THR A 159 0.42 8.35 -8.79
C THR A 159 0.50 7.69 -10.15
#